data_AF-A0A7K8ZBB2-F1
#
_entry.id   AF-A0A7K8ZBB2-F1
#
_cell.length_a   1.000
_cell.length_b   1.000
_cell.length_c   1.000
_cell.angle_alpha   90.00
_cell.angle_beta   90.00
_cell.angle_gamma   90.00
#
_symmetry.space_group_name_H-M   'P 1'
#
loop_
_entity.id
_entity.type
_entity.pdbx_description
1 polymer ?
#
loop_
_entity_poly.entity_id
_entity_poly.type
_entity_poly.pdbx_seq_one_letter_code
_entity_poly.pdbx_strand_id
1 'polypeptide(L)'
;MVMVFYGSNGKSNPVSMEKRVEHQMKNQITYDIHLPSDLGMLYKVRLGLQNLETSISQLSLCHFKIQNTSSLDTFSLTINKTIPLSPNGDRWIEFPIQWPLKEELSVVTYHLTVFSRNIWSERNLVHMTACICGTHGDTGDRSLLWPLQKVQHGEENESFLVIVDAVDLGELDKIVLLIGSKTDCKFNIKKLHVKEAVKDYPIYVFEVNEEFSVDANKPEIQREIPASFVIRGDKQKNDIDNNLNKEESQAGDVTEYTVKVYTGDKRGAGTDAKVHIVLLGNEDKSEVFQLSQSLDHQNPFERGKVDTFKIKTKKLGRLYSIEIGHDGKGFASGWFLEKVEITDAARNSVYCFNCNRSVDKFFITLYTVFSFPQELVEV
;
A
#
# COMPACT_ATOMS: atom_id res chain seq x y z
N MET A 1 -6.54 -15.63 -26.48
CA MET A 1 -6.10 -14.25 -26.24
C MET A 1 -7.34 -13.42 -25.96
N VAL A 2 -7.28 -12.54 -24.98
CA VAL A 2 -8.43 -11.78 -24.51
C VAL A 2 -8.04 -10.32 -24.33
N MET A 3 -8.95 -9.41 -24.64
CA MET A 3 -8.72 -7.97 -24.52
C MET A 3 -9.75 -7.31 -23.62
N VAL A 4 -9.32 -6.33 -22.84
CA VAL A 4 -10.18 -5.45 -22.05
C VAL A 4 -9.89 -4.02 -22.45
N PHE A 5 -10.92 -3.28 -22.84
CA PHE A 5 -10.83 -1.90 -23.28
C PHE A 5 -11.31 -0.98 -22.16
N TYR A 6 -10.60 0.12 -21.94
CA TYR A 6 -10.93 1.14 -20.94
C TYR A 6 -11.15 2.46 -21.67
N GLY A 7 -12.29 3.08 -21.42
CA GLY A 7 -12.66 4.39 -21.95
C GLY A 7 -13.31 5.27 -20.90
N SER A 8 -13.57 6.52 -21.25
CA SER A 8 -14.10 7.54 -20.35
C SER A 8 -15.41 7.15 -19.64
N ASN A 9 -16.19 6.24 -20.24
CA ASN A 9 -17.49 5.82 -19.71
C ASN A 9 -17.43 4.47 -18.97
N GLY A 10 -16.25 3.86 -18.83
CA GLY A 10 -16.05 2.59 -18.14
C GLY A 10 -15.13 1.64 -18.88
N LYS A 11 -15.23 0.34 -18.58
CA LYS A 11 -14.43 -0.71 -19.22
C LYS A 11 -15.31 -1.80 -19.83
N SER A 12 -14.80 -2.46 -20.86
CA SER A 12 -15.46 -3.61 -21.46
C SER A 12 -15.39 -4.85 -20.55
N ASN A 13 -16.28 -5.81 -20.79
CA ASN A 13 -16.01 -7.19 -20.41
C ASN A 13 -14.82 -7.74 -21.22
N PRO A 14 -14.16 -8.82 -20.75
CA PRO A 14 -13.10 -9.45 -21.52
C PRO A 14 -13.64 -9.97 -22.86
N VAL A 15 -13.02 -9.52 -23.96
CA VAL A 15 -13.37 -9.89 -25.33
C VAL A 15 -12.44 -11.01 -25.81
N SER A 16 -12.99 -12.19 -26.08
CA SER A 16 -12.21 -13.32 -26.61
C SER A 16 -11.94 -13.16 -28.10
N MET A 17 -10.68 -13.39 -28.49
CA MET A 17 -10.18 -13.24 -29.86
C MET A 17 -10.23 -14.60 -30.61
N GLU A 18 -11.44 -15.14 -30.74
CA GLU A 18 -11.68 -16.47 -31.35
C GLU A 18 -12.10 -16.42 -32.82
N LYS A 19 -12.83 -15.38 -33.24
CA LYS A 19 -13.33 -15.26 -34.63
C LYS A 19 -12.28 -14.57 -35.53
N ARG A 20 -11.48 -15.37 -36.23
CA ARG A 20 -10.46 -14.90 -37.19
C ARG A 20 -11.12 -14.42 -38.48
N VAL A 21 -10.68 -13.27 -39.00
CA VAL A 21 -10.99 -12.85 -40.38
C VAL A 21 -9.96 -13.49 -41.32
N GLU A 22 -10.40 -14.13 -42.41
CA GLU A 22 -9.64 -15.06 -43.27
C GLU A 22 -8.43 -14.47 -44.04
N HIS A 23 -8.08 -13.20 -43.86
CA HIS A 23 -6.98 -12.55 -44.60
C HIS A 23 -5.64 -12.73 -43.88
N GLN A 24 -5.00 -13.88 -44.09
CA GLN A 24 -3.65 -14.15 -43.58
C GLN A 24 -2.57 -13.55 -44.51
N MET A 25 -1.95 -12.45 -44.09
CA MET A 25 -0.53 -12.21 -44.41
C MET A 25 0.34 -12.92 -43.36
N LYS A 26 1.53 -13.38 -43.74
CA LYS A 26 2.33 -14.40 -43.03
C LYS A 26 2.69 -14.12 -41.55
N ASN A 27 2.34 -12.95 -40.98
CA ASN A 27 2.55 -12.58 -39.56
C ASN A 27 1.49 -11.56 -39.04
N GLN A 28 0.31 -11.49 -39.67
CA GLN A 28 -0.74 -10.54 -39.28
C GLN A 28 -2.04 -11.29 -38.98
N ILE A 29 -2.69 -10.97 -37.87
CA ILE A 29 -4.00 -11.51 -37.48
C ILE A 29 -4.94 -10.34 -37.24
N THR A 30 -6.09 -10.36 -37.89
CA THR A 30 -7.13 -9.33 -37.78
C THR A 30 -8.39 -9.93 -37.18
N TYR A 31 -9.02 -9.18 -36.29
CA TYR A 31 -10.23 -9.55 -35.58
C TYR A 31 -11.21 -8.39 -35.58
N ASP A 32 -12.48 -8.67 -35.86
CA ASP A 32 -13.56 -7.71 -35.70
C ASP A 32 -14.12 -7.78 -34.28
N ILE A 33 -13.96 -6.70 -33.53
CA ILE A 33 -14.40 -6.60 -32.14
C ILE A 33 -15.66 -5.74 -32.07
N HIS A 34 -16.70 -6.30 -31.46
CA HIS A 34 -17.94 -5.59 -31.18
C HIS A 34 -18.03 -5.34 -29.67
N LEU A 35 -17.98 -4.07 -29.28
CA LEU A 35 -18.16 -3.66 -27.88
C LEU A 35 -19.66 -3.53 -27.59
N PRO A 36 -20.17 -4.12 -26.50
CA PRO A 36 -21.61 -4.13 -26.20
C PRO A 36 -22.15 -2.76 -25.75
N SER A 37 -21.27 -1.83 -25.41
CA SER A 37 -21.60 -0.49 -24.95
C SER A 37 -20.57 0.53 -25.46
N ASP A 38 -21.01 1.79 -25.60
CA ASP A 38 -20.11 2.90 -25.89
C ASP A 38 -19.25 3.23 -24.66
N LEU A 39 -17.96 2.88 -24.75
CA LEU A 39 -16.97 3.14 -23.70
C LEU A 39 -16.47 4.59 -23.72
N GLY A 40 -16.92 5.41 -24.67
CA GLY A 40 -16.42 6.74 -24.91
C GLY A 40 -14.98 6.73 -25.42
N MET A 41 -14.21 7.75 -25.05
CA MET A 41 -12.84 7.90 -25.50
C MET A 41 -11.94 6.85 -24.81
N LEU A 42 -11.50 5.87 -25.58
CA LEU A 42 -10.59 4.83 -25.08
C LEU A 42 -9.26 5.44 -24.65
N TYR A 43 -8.70 5.01 -23.53
CA TYR A 43 -7.41 5.49 -23.03
C TYR A 43 -6.45 4.37 -22.62
N LYS A 44 -6.94 3.14 -22.47
CA LYS A 44 -6.14 1.99 -22.04
C LYS A 44 -6.68 0.70 -22.64
N VAL A 45 -5.77 -0.20 -23.02
CA VAL A 45 -6.08 -1.57 -23.44
C VAL A 45 -5.26 -2.53 -22.60
N ARG A 46 -5.91 -3.58 -22.10
CA ARG A 46 -5.24 -4.72 -21.48
C ARG A 46 -5.37 -5.93 -22.40
N LEU A 47 -4.25 -6.58 -22.67
CA LEU A 47 -4.16 -7.75 -23.51
C LEU A 47 -3.66 -8.92 -22.68
N GLY A 48 -4.37 -10.05 -22.68
CA GLY A 48 -3.99 -11.20 -21.86
C GLY A 48 -4.27 -12.57 -22.46
N LEU A 49 -3.75 -13.59 -21.78
CA LEU A 49 -3.92 -15.01 -22.14
C LEU A 49 -4.80 -15.73 -21.10
N GLN A 50 -6.10 -15.87 -21.42
CA GLN A 50 -7.09 -16.57 -20.60
C GLN A 50 -7.27 -18.01 -21.08
N ASN A 51 -6.39 -18.93 -20.65
CA ASN A 51 -6.73 -20.36 -20.42
C ASN A 51 -5.55 -21.17 -19.83
N LEU A 52 -5.95 -22.14 -18.99
CA LEU A 52 -5.13 -23.09 -18.24
C LEU A 52 -4.93 -24.39 -19.03
N GLU A 53 -3.89 -24.47 -19.84
CA GLU A 53 -3.18 -25.73 -20.00
C GLU A 53 -1.69 -25.41 -19.92
N THR A 54 -0.94 -26.29 -19.25
CA THR A 54 0.46 -26.15 -18.83
C THR A 54 1.48 -26.04 -19.98
N SER A 55 1.02 -25.87 -21.22
CA SER A 55 1.86 -25.62 -22.37
C SER A 55 2.15 -24.11 -22.48
N ILE A 56 3.42 -23.78 -22.27
CA ILE A 56 4.05 -22.46 -22.24
C ILE A 56 3.94 -21.79 -23.62
N SER A 57 2.72 -21.41 -24.00
CA SER A 57 2.46 -20.76 -25.28
C SER A 57 2.92 -19.31 -25.18
N GLN A 58 4.19 -19.09 -25.54
CA GLN A 58 4.75 -17.75 -25.63
C GLN A 58 4.13 -17.01 -26.82
N LEU A 59 3.56 -15.84 -26.58
CA LEU A 59 3.02 -14.97 -27.62
C LEU A 59 3.87 -13.70 -27.71
N SER A 60 4.69 -13.61 -28.76
CA SER A 60 5.45 -12.40 -29.10
C SER A 60 4.61 -11.44 -29.92
N LEU A 61 4.29 -10.28 -29.36
CA LEU A 61 3.55 -9.22 -30.01
C LEU A 61 4.52 -8.13 -30.44
N CYS A 62 4.62 -7.92 -31.76
CA CYS A 62 5.48 -6.88 -32.34
C CYS A 62 4.71 -5.58 -32.55
N HIS A 63 3.53 -5.66 -33.16
CA HIS A 63 2.74 -4.50 -33.53
C HIS A 63 1.26 -4.77 -33.24
N PHE A 64 0.57 -3.75 -32.76
CA PHE A 64 -0.84 -3.78 -32.43
C PHE A 64 -1.53 -2.58 -33.03
N LYS A 65 -2.68 -2.80 -33.67
CA LYS A 65 -3.46 -1.74 -34.33
C LYS A 65 -4.94 -1.95 -34.04
N ILE A 66 -5.62 -0.88 -33.67
CA ILE A 66 -7.08 -0.82 -33.57
C ILE A 66 -7.56 0.24 -34.54
N GLN A 67 -8.69 -0.01 -35.19
CA GLN A 67 -9.40 0.99 -35.97
C GLN A 67 -10.88 0.98 -35.61
N ASN A 68 -11.45 2.15 -35.35
CA ASN A 68 -12.90 2.31 -35.25
C ASN A 68 -13.49 2.19 -36.67
N THR A 69 -14.43 1.28 -36.88
CA THR A 69 -15.01 1.02 -38.21
C THR A 69 -15.92 2.14 -38.70
N SER A 70 -16.47 2.94 -37.78
CA SER A 70 -17.38 4.04 -38.11
C SER A 70 -16.63 5.36 -38.30
N SER A 71 -15.73 5.73 -37.37
CA SER A 71 -14.97 6.99 -37.47
C SER A 71 -13.67 6.87 -38.25
N LEU A 72 -13.20 5.64 -38.53
CA LEU A 72 -11.89 5.31 -39.14
C LEU A 72 -10.68 5.71 -38.28
N ASP A 73 -10.91 6.23 -37.08
CA ASP A 73 -9.87 6.57 -36.12
C ASP A 73 -9.03 5.35 -35.78
N THR A 74 -7.72 5.53 -35.80
CA THR A 74 -6.77 4.43 -35.73
C THR A 74 -5.76 4.67 -34.62
N PHE A 75 -5.54 3.65 -33.80
CA PHE A 75 -4.44 3.56 -32.84
C PHE A 75 -3.47 2.48 -33.27
N SER A 76 -2.16 2.70 -33.13
CA SER A 76 -1.15 1.69 -33.43
C SER A 76 0.02 1.79 -32.45
N LEU A 77 0.52 0.65 -31.99
CA LEU A 77 1.60 0.57 -31.03
C LEU A 77 2.57 -0.53 -31.42
N THR A 78 3.86 -0.25 -31.29
CA THR A 78 4.91 -1.27 -31.37
C THR A 78 5.18 -1.79 -29.95
N ILE A 79 4.91 -3.07 -29.73
CA ILE A 79 4.92 -3.69 -28.40
C ILE A 79 6.26 -4.37 -28.12
N ASN A 80 6.80 -5.13 -29.09
CA ASN A 80 8.01 -5.95 -28.97
C ASN A 80 8.16 -6.68 -27.62
N LYS A 81 7.06 -7.25 -27.09
CA LYS A 81 7.02 -8.01 -25.83
C LYS A 81 6.46 -9.41 -26.06
N THR A 82 6.90 -10.35 -25.23
CA THR A 82 6.43 -11.74 -25.23
C THR A 82 5.64 -12.03 -23.95
N ILE A 83 4.41 -12.53 -24.09
CA ILE A 83 3.58 -12.99 -22.97
C ILE A 83 3.81 -14.50 -22.80
N PRO A 84 3.97 -15.05 -21.59
CA PRO A 84 4.11 -14.34 -20.32
C PRO A 84 5.45 -13.59 -20.23
N LEU A 85 5.47 -12.47 -19.50
CA LEU A 85 6.63 -11.56 -19.44
C LEU A 85 7.86 -12.11 -18.65
N SER A 86 7.85 -13.39 -18.23
CA SER A 86 8.85 -14.07 -17.36
C SER A 86 8.83 -13.61 -15.89
N PRO A 87 9.54 -14.29 -14.98
CA PRO A 87 9.11 -15.51 -14.27
C PRO A 87 7.89 -15.32 -13.34
N ASN A 88 7.34 -14.11 -13.22
CA ASN A 88 6.22 -13.76 -12.33
C ASN A 88 4.87 -14.33 -12.80
N GLY A 89 4.87 -15.05 -13.93
CA GLY A 89 3.67 -15.64 -14.51
C GLY A 89 2.61 -14.62 -14.95
N ASP A 90 2.90 -13.31 -14.95
CA ASP A 90 1.96 -12.30 -15.42
C ASP A 90 1.68 -12.51 -16.92
N ARG A 91 0.40 -12.66 -17.21
CA ARG A 91 -0.13 -12.98 -18.54
C ARG A 91 -0.81 -11.78 -19.18
N TRP A 92 -0.63 -10.59 -18.62
CA TRP A 92 -1.24 -9.37 -19.11
C TRP A 92 -0.18 -8.35 -19.52
N ILE A 93 -0.49 -7.59 -20.58
CA ILE A 93 0.23 -6.38 -20.93
C ILE A 93 -0.80 -5.26 -21.02
N GLU A 94 -0.44 -4.08 -20.49
CA GLU A 94 -1.25 -2.89 -20.58
C GLU A 94 -0.61 -1.86 -21.50
N PHE A 95 -1.45 -1.17 -22.27
CA PHE A 95 -1.04 -0.16 -23.22
C PHE A 95 -1.89 1.10 -23.03
N PRO A 96 -1.27 2.28 -22.92
CA PRO A 96 -2.00 3.53 -23.07
C PRO A 96 -2.39 3.70 -24.54
N ILE A 97 -3.57 4.28 -24.78
CA ILE A 97 -4.00 4.66 -26.12
C ILE A 97 -3.65 6.12 -26.33
N GLN A 98 -2.83 6.36 -27.35
CA GLN A 98 -2.44 7.69 -27.77
C GLN A 98 -3.47 8.24 -28.77
N TRP A 99 -4.07 9.36 -28.42
CA TRP A 99 -4.88 10.16 -29.35
C TRP A 99 -4.18 11.47 -29.66
N PRO A 100 -4.35 12.02 -30.88
CA PRO A 100 -3.85 13.36 -31.19
C PRO A 100 -4.38 14.38 -30.17
N LEU A 101 -3.49 15.26 -29.68
CA LEU A 101 -3.82 16.37 -28.77
C LEU A 101 -4.30 15.98 -27.36
N LYS A 102 -4.12 14.74 -26.91
CA LYS A 102 -4.42 14.30 -25.54
C LYS A 102 -3.15 13.82 -24.84
N GLU A 103 -3.00 14.15 -23.55
CA GLU A 103 -1.90 13.64 -22.73
C GLU A 103 -1.93 12.11 -22.66
N GLU A 104 -0.76 11.51 -22.85
CA GLU A 104 -0.57 10.06 -22.83
C GLU A 104 -0.25 9.60 -21.40
N LEU A 105 -1.00 8.60 -20.92
CA LEU A 105 -0.64 7.93 -19.68
C LEU A 105 0.59 7.06 -19.92
N SER A 106 1.52 7.04 -18.97
CA SER A 106 2.71 6.18 -19.07
C SER A 106 2.43 4.79 -18.51
N VAL A 107 3.15 3.77 -18.99
CA VAL A 107 3.24 2.49 -18.28
C VAL A 107 4.24 2.67 -17.15
N VAL A 108 3.80 2.40 -15.93
CA VAL A 108 4.59 2.53 -14.70
C VAL A 108 4.69 1.17 -14.02
N THR A 109 5.78 0.98 -13.27
CA THR A 109 5.98 -0.21 -12.45
C THR A 109 5.58 0.11 -11.02
N TYR A 110 4.63 -0.64 -10.47
CA TYR A 110 4.22 -0.56 -9.07
C TYR A 110 4.90 -1.67 -8.25
N HIS A 111 5.36 -1.29 -7.06
CA HIS A 111 5.81 -2.20 -6.01
C HIS A 111 4.68 -2.41 -5.01
N LEU A 112 4.05 -3.59 -5.06
CA LEU A 112 3.05 -4.04 -4.09
C LEU A 112 3.76 -4.89 -3.02
N THR A 113 3.91 -4.37 -1.82
CA THR A 113 4.46 -5.11 -0.68
C THR A 113 3.32 -5.64 0.18
N VAL A 114 3.27 -6.96 0.38
CA VAL A 114 2.24 -7.62 1.18
C VAL A 114 2.85 -8.10 2.48
N PHE A 115 2.23 -7.73 3.62
CA PHE A 115 2.67 -8.12 4.95
C PHE A 115 1.71 -9.18 5.53
N SER A 116 2.26 -10.30 5.99
CA SER A 116 1.52 -11.47 6.47
C SER A 116 2.23 -12.12 7.66
N ARG A 117 1.49 -12.91 8.44
CA ARG A 117 2.05 -13.70 9.55
C ARG A 117 2.51 -15.11 9.17
N ASN A 118 1.95 -15.67 8.11
CA ASN A 118 2.09 -17.10 7.79
C ASN A 118 2.29 -17.33 6.29
N ILE A 119 3.07 -16.46 5.66
CA ILE A 119 3.27 -16.40 4.22
C ILE A 119 3.99 -17.63 3.69
N TRP A 120 5.00 -18.10 4.42
CA TRP A 120 5.86 -19.18 3.94
C TRP A 120 5.27 -20.57 4.19
N SER A 121 4.31 -20.71 5.13
CA SER A 121 3.65 -21.99 5.43
C SER A 121 2.60 -22.36 4.38
N GLU A 122 1.84 -21.37 3.88
CA GLU A 122 0.67 -21.62 3.01
C GLU A 122 0.93 -21.41 1.51
N ARG A 123 2.13 -20.96 1.11
CA ARG A 123 2.45 -20.50 -0.25
C ARG A 123 2.16 -21.49 -1.40
N ASN A 124 2.16 -22.80 -1.10
CA ASN A 124 1.93 -23.84 -2.11
C ASN A 124 0.45 -24.26 -2.20
N LEU A 125 -0.38 -23.79 -1.26
CA LEU A 125 -1.80 -24.13 -1.17
C LEU A 125 -2.67 -22.98 -1.67
N VAL A 126 -2.24 -21.75 -1.44
CA VAL A 126 -2.99 -20.53 -1.74
C VAL A 126 -2.60 -19.96 -3.10
N HIS A 127 -3.60 -19.75 -3.95
CA HIS A 127 -3.51 -18.88 -5.12
C HIS A 127 -4.09 -17.51 -4.78
N MET A 128 -3.30 -16.46 -4.91
CA MET A 128 -3.73 -15.10 -4.62
C MET A 128 -3.56 -14.20 -5.83
N THR A 129 -4.55 -13.34 -6.07
CA THR A 129 -4.43 -12.23 -7.02
C THR A 129 -4.85 -10.92 -6.37
N ALA A 130 -4.31 -9.82 -6.89
CA ALA A 130 -4.73 -8.47 -6.52
C ALA A 130 -5.08 -7.67 -7.77
N CYS A 131 -6.12 -6.86 -7.65
CA CYS A 131 -6.49 -5.82 -8.60
C CYS A 131 -6.35 -4.47 -7.89
N ILE A 132 -5.38 -3.66 -8.33
CA ILE A 132 -5.14 -2.32 -7.80
C ILE A 132 -6.00 -1.36 -8.61
N CYS A 133 -6.84 -0.59 -7.93
CA CYS A 133 -7.73 0.39 -8.53
C CYS A 133 -7.26 1.81 -8.21
N GLY A 134 -7.49 2.72 -9.15
CA GLY A 134 -7.25 4.15 -8.98
C GLY A 134 -8.09 4.98 -9.95
N THR A 135 -7.89 6.30 -9.92
CA THR A 135 -8.67 7.27 -10.70
C THR A 135 -8.59 7.05 -12.21
N HIS A 136 -7.54 6.42 -12.72
CA HIS A 136 -7.35 6.11 -14.15
C HIS A 136 -7.64 4.63 -14.48
N GLY A 137 -8.38 3.93 -13.63
CA GLY A 137 -8.82 2.55 -13.87
C GLY A 137 -8.12 1.55 -12.96
N ASP A 138 -7.97 0.31 -13.44
CA ASP A 138 -7.47 -0.79 -12.62
C ASP A 138 -6.46 -1.66 -13.35
N THR A 139 -5.64 -2.39 -12.58
CA THR A 139 -4.68 -3.36 -13.12
C THR A 139 -5.33 -4.65 -13.59
N GLY A 140 -6.62 -4.85 -13.28
CA GLY A 140 -7.27 -6.15 -13.12
C GLY A 140 -6.48 -7.14 -12.28
N ASP A 141 -6.92 -8.40 -12.30
CA ASP A 141 -6.33 -9.43 -11.45
C ASP A 141 -4.89 -9.75 -11.89
N ARG A 142 -3.96 -9.51 -10.97
CA ARG A 142 -2.53 -9.81 -11.09
C ARG A 142 -2.16 -10.90 -10.11
N SER A 143 -1.53 -11.97 -10.59
CA SER A 143 -1.12 -13.07 -9.71
C SER A 143 -0.01 -12.60 -8.76
N LEU A 144 -0.18 -12.88 -7.48
CA LEU A 144 0.83 -12.59 -6.46
C LEU A 144 1.73 -13.82 -6.32
N LEU A 145 2.62 -14.02 -7.29
CA LEU A 145 3.59 -15.11 -7.19
C LEU A 145 4.60 -14.81 -6.09
N TRP A 146 4.76 -15.77 -5.18
CA TRP A 146 5.72 -15.69 -4.09
C TRP A 146 7.16 -15.66 -4.63
N PRO A 147 8.04 -14.78 -4.11
CA PRO A 147 9.45 -14.87 -4.41
C PRO A 147 10.01 -16.20 -3.89
N LEU A 148 10.97 -16.78 -4.63
CA LEU A 148 11.61 -18.05 -4.26
C LEU A 148 12.56 -17.93 -3.06
N GLN A 149 12.85 -16.71 -2.59
CA GLN A 149 13.83 -16.42 -1.54
C GLN A 149 13.22 -15.63 -0.38
N LYS A 150 13.58 -16.01 0.86
CA LYS A 150 13.23 -15.29 2.08
C LYS A 150 13.98 -13.96 2.12
N VAL A 151 13.26 -12.84 2.17
CA VAL A 151 13.83 -11.55 2.59
C VAL A 151 13.54 -11.39 4.08
N GLN A 152 14.57 -11.52 4.92
CA GLN A 152 14.45 -11.26 6.35
C GLN A 152 14.58 -9.76 6.59
N HIS A 153 13.46 -9.09 6.90
CA HIS A 153 13.49 -7.88 7.73
C HIS A 153 13.04 -8.28 9.14
N GLY A 154 13.71 -7.74 10.15
CA GLY A 154 13.53 -8.12 11.55
C GLY A 154 12.09 -7.97 12.05
N GLU A 155 11.72 -8.90 12.93
CA GLU A 155 10.52 -9.01 13.78
C GLU A 155 9.19 -9.45 13.13
N GLU A 156 8.82 -10.71 13.46
CA GLU A 156 7.50 -11.39 13.50
C GLU A 156 6.49 -11.30 12.33
N ASN A 157 6.66 -10.44 11.32
CA ASN A 157 5.81 -10.40 10.14
C ASN A 157 6.62 -10.67 8.86
N GLU A 158 6.21 -11.68 8.12
CA GLU A 158 6.78 -12.03 6.83
C GLU A 158 6.23 -11.07 5.77
N SER A 159 7.07 -10.63 4.84
CA SER A 159 6.61 -9.79 3.72
C SER A 159 7.21 -10.25 2.41
N PHE A 160 6.52 -9.91 1.32
CA PHE A 160 7.01 -10.14 -0.03
C PHE A 160 6.61 -9.00 -0.96
N LEU A 161 7.46 -8.78 -1.96
CA LEU A 161 7.27 -7.78 -2.99
C LEU A 161 6.71 -8.44 -4.25
N VAL A 162 5.67 -7.82 -4.80
CA VAL A 162 5.11 -8.13 -6.12
C VAL A 162 5.31 -6.91 -7.01
N ILE A 163 5.84 -7.15 -8.21
CA ILE A 163 6.09 -6.13 -9.21
C ILE A 163 4.95 -6.18 -10.22
N VAL A 164 4.27 -5.05 -10.42
CA VAL A 164 3.11 -4.92 -11.31
C VAL A 164 3.36 -3.80 -12.31
N ASP A 165 3.51 -4.15 -13.58
CA ASP A 165 3.50 -3.15 -14.65
C ASP A 165 2.05 -2.84 -15.06
N ALA A 166 1.70 -1.56 -15.06
CA ALA A 166 0.36 -1.09 -15.41
C ALA A 166 0.42 0.31 -16.04
N VAL A 167 -0.60 0.65 -16.83
CA VAL A 167 -0.82 2.06 -17.21
C VAL A 167 -1.10 2.85 -15.94
N ASP A 168 -0.49 4.03 -15.78
CA ASP A 168 -0.59 4.89 -14.61
C ASP A 168 -2.05 5.00 -14.11
N LEU A 169 -2.26 4.51 -12.89
CA LEU A 169 -3.56 4.41 -12.24
C LEU A 169 -4.01 5.73 -11.60
N GLY A 170 -3.14 6.74 -11.52
CA GLY A 170 -3.43 8.00 -10.83
C GLY A 170 -3.45 7.83 -9.30
N GLU A 171 -4.44 8.44 -8.64
CA GLU A 171 -4.61 8.26 -7.20
C GLU A 171 -5.28 6.91 -6.91
N LEU A 172 -4.64 6.08 -6.06
CA LEU A 172 -5.15 4.75 -5.73
C LEU A 172 -6.26 4.83 -4.68
N ASP A 173 -7.36 4.12 -4.91
CA ASP A 173 -8.56 4.16 -4.07
C ASP A 173 -8.77 2.87 -3.27
N LYS A 174 -8.52 1.71 -3.88
CA LYS A 174 -8.73 0.38 -3.28
C LYS A 174 -7.89 -0.71 -3.92
N ILE A 175 -7.79 -1.83 -3.22
CA ILE A 175 -7.31 -3.10 -3.75
C ILE A 175 -8.41 -4.14 -3.59
N VAL A 176 -8.68 -4.89 -4.66
CA VAL A 176 -9.52 -6.07 -4.61
C VAL A 176 -8.60 -7.29 -4.55
N LEU A 177 -8.63 -8.02 -3.43
CA LEU A 177 -7.92 -9.28 -3.27
C LEU A 177 -8.84 -10.45 -3.58
N LEU A 178 -8.31 -11.40 -4.33
CA LEU A 178 -8.95 -12.69 -4.59
C LEU A 178 -8.02 -13.78 -4.07
N ILE A 179 -8.51 -14.55 -3.11
CA ILE A 179 -7.75 -15.59 -2.41
C ILE A 179 -8.47 -16.90 -2.64
N GLY A 180 -7.80 -17.85 -3.27
CA GLY A 180 -8.33 -19.18 -3.50
C GLY A 180 -7.39 -20.29 -3.05
N SER A 181 -7.97 -21.45 -2.77
CA SER A 181 -7.23 -22.65 -2.39
C SER A 181 -8.03 -23.90 -2.76
N LYS A 182 -7.32 -24.99 -3.07
CA LYS A 182 -7.94 -26.30 -3.32
C LYS A 182 -8.22 -27.07 -2.03
N THR A 183 -7.61 -26.66 -0.94
CA THR A 183 -7.72 -27.29 0.39
C THR A 183 -8.07 -26.24 1.43
N ASP A 184 -8.57 -26.68 2.57
CA ASP A 184 -8.82 -25.77 3.69
C ASP A 184 -7.51 -25.09 4.09
N CYS A 185 -7.51 -23.76 4.12
CA CYS A 185 -6.33 -22.99 4.48
C CYS A 185 -6.73 -21.69 5.20
N LYS A 186 -5.83 -21.23 6.07
CA LYS A 186 -5.96 -19.95 6.75
C LYS A 186 -4.82 -19.05 6.38
N PHE A 187 -5.11 -17.86 5.91
CA PHE A 187 -4.10 -16.91 5.48
C PHE A 187 -4.31 -15.56 6.14
N ASN A 188 -3.29 -15.04 6.83
CA ASN A 188 -3.39 -13.76 7.50
C ASN A 188 -2.74 -12.66 6.66
N ILE A 189 -3.47 -11.58 6.39
CA ILE A 189 -2.89 -10.36 5.81
C ILE A 189 -3.01 -9.24 6.82
N LYS A 190 -1.90 -8.55 7.06
CA LYS A 190 -1.84 -7.37 7.92
C LYS A 190 -2.14 -6.11 7.15
N LYS A 191 -1.36 -5.86 6.12
CA LYS A 191 -1.48 -4.67 5.30
C LYS A 191 -0.81 -4.87 3.94
N LEU A 192 -1.16 -4.02 2.99
CA LEU A 192 -0.48 -3.89 1.71
C LEU A 192 0.05 -2.47 1.56
N HIS A 193 1.27 -2.33 1.04
CA HIS A 193 1.82 -1.05 0.62
C HIS A 193 1.96 -1.04 -0.89
N VAL A 194 1.48 0.03 -1.55
CA VAL A 194 1.69 0.24 -2.98
C VAL A 194 2.41 1.55 -3.20
N LYS A 195 3.49 1.52 -3.96
CA LYS A 195 4.14 2.72 -4.48
C LYS A 195 4.64 2.49 -5.90
N GLU A 196 4.82 3.56 -6.66
CA GLU A 196 5.54 3.47 -7.92
C GLU A 196 7.02 3.19 -7.66
N ALA A 197 7.61 2.26 -8.42
CA ALA A 197 8.95 1.73 -8.18
C ALA A 197 10.04 2.81 -8.20
N VAL A 198 9.89 3.78 -9.12
CA VAL A 198 10.84 4.88 -9.32
C VAL A 198 10.57 6.08 -8.39
N LYS A 199 9.48 6.06 -7.62
CA LYS A 199 9.13 7.13 -6.69
C LYS A 199 9.32 6.68 -5.25
N ASP A 200 9.83 7.58 -4.43
CA ASP A 200 9.86 7.36 -2.98
C ASP A 200 8.47 7.55 -2.37
N TYR A 201 7.68 8.47 -2.93
CA TYR A 201 6.33 8.82 -2.50
C TYR A 201 5.44 9.17 -3.71
N PRO A 202 4.10 9.06 -3.61
CA PRO A 202 3.35 8.59 -2.44
C PRO A 202 3.42 7.07 -2.23
N ILE A 203 3.31 6.63 -0.97
CA ILE A 203 3.10 5.23 -0.58
C ILE A 203 1.67 5.09 -0.08
N TYR A 204 0.87 4.32 -0.79
CA TYR A 204 -0.51 4.00 -0.41
C TYR A 204 -0.50 2.81 0.54
N VAL A 205 -1.19 2.94 1.67
CA VAL A 205 -1.30 1.89 2.69
C VAL A 205 -2.74 1.39 2.75
N PHE A 206 -2.89 0.07 2.66
CA PHE A 206 -4.16 -0.65 2.72
C PHE A 206 -4.12 -1.59 3.93
N GLU A 207 -4.76 -1.21 5.02
CA GLU A 207 -4.87 -2.05 6.22
C GLU A 207 -5.91 -3.14 6.02
N VAL A 208 -5.55 -4.36 6.40
CA VAL A 208 -6.40 -5.56 6.25
C VAL A 208 -6.69 -6.17 7.60
N ASN A 209 -5.63 -6.48 8.36
CA ASN A 209 -5.68 -7.06 9.70
C ASN A 209 -6.65 -8.26 9.85
N GLU A 210 -6.78 -9.08 8.81
CA GLU A 210 -7.77 -10.15 8.72
C GLU A 210 -7.11 -11.51 8.51
N GLU A 211 -7.73 -12.56 9.08
CA GLU A 211 -7.45 -13.96 8.73
C GLU A 211 -8.53 -14.47 7.77
N PHE A 212 -8.13 -14.78 6.54
CA PHE A 212 -8.97 -15.39 5.53
C PHE A 212 -8.97 -16.89 5.71
N SER A 213 -10.14 -17.50 5.88
CA SER A 213 -10.32 -18.95 5.96
C SER A 213 -11.03 -19.44 4.69
N VAL A 214 -10.28 -20.08 3.79
CA VAL A 214 -10.83 -20.68 2.56
C VAL A 214 -11.14 -22.14 2.84
N ASP A 215 -12.34 -22.59 2.45
CA ASP A 215 -12.84 -23.96 2.59
C ASP A 215 -12.82 -24.63 1.21
N ALA A 216 -12.47 -25.91 1.13
CA ALA A 216 -12.50 -26.68 -0.12
C ALA A 216 -13.86 -26.63 -0.85
N ASN A 217 -14.97 -26.48 -0.13
CA ASN A 217 -16.33 -26.34 -0.67
C ASN A 217 -16.64 -24.93 -1.18
N LYS A 218 -15.89 -23.92 -0.72
CA LYS A 218 -15.97 -22.53 -1.19
C LYS A 218 -14.53 -22.04 -1.46
N PRO A 219 -13.94 -22.47 -2.58
CA PRO A 219 -12.50 -22.42 -2.81
C PRO A 219 -11.96 -21.01 -3.10
N GLU A 220 -12.78 -19.97 -2.96
CA GLU A 220 -12.42 -18.60 -3.32
C GLU A 220 -13.13 -17.55 -2.44
N ILE A 221 -12.38 -16.53 -2.05
CA ILE A 221 -12.81 -15.37 -1.28
C ILE A 221 -12.35 -14.12 -2.00
N GLN A 222 -13.26 -13.18 -2.20
CA GLN A 222 -12.97 -11.85 -2.69
C GLN A 222 -13.14 -10.83 -1.58
N ARG A 223 -12.18 -9.92 -1.42
CA ARG A 223 -12.22 -8.83 -0.44
C ARG A 223 -11.83 -7.52 -1.10
N GLU A 224 -12.67 -6.50 -0.93
CA GLU A 224 -12.37 -5.12 -1.31
C GLU A 224 -11.77 -4.39 -0.11
N ILE A 225 -10.63 -3.72 -0.32
CA ILE A 225 -9.81 -3.11 0.72
C ILE A 225 -9.56 -1.65 0.30
N PRO A 226 -10.24 -0.67 0.94
CA PRO A 226 -10.03 0.74 0.61
C PRO A 226 -8.66 1.22 1.07
N ALA A 227 -8.13 2.24 0.40
CA ALA A 227 -6.92 2.93 0.84
C ALA A 227 -7.15 3.52 2.24
N SER A 228 -6.31 3.11 3.20
CA SER A 228 -6.41 3.55 4.58
C SER A 228 -5.78 4.93 4.75
N PHE A 229 -4.57 5.11 4.22
CA PHE A 229 -3.90 6.40 4.19
C PHE A 229 -2.79 6.43 3.13
N VAL A 230 -2.31 7.64 2.80
CA VAL A 230 -1.26 7.88 1.81
C VAL A 230 -0.11 8.62 2.48
N ILE A 231 1.07 8.02 2.48
CA ILE A 231 2.31 8.65 2.93
C ILE A 231 2.84 9.47 1.76
N ARG A 232 2.94 10.81 1.92
CA ARG A 232 3.44 11.72 0.88
C ARG A 232 4.80 12.29 1.31
N GLY A 233 5.70 12.54 0.35
CA GLY A 233 7.02 13.11 0.61
C GLY A 233 7.01 14.63 0.64
N ASP A 234 8.02 15.24 1.24
CA ASP A 234 8.18 16.69 1.34
C ASP A 234 8.26 17.35 -0.05
N LYS A 235 7.49 18.44 -0.24
CA LYS A 235 7.77 19.37 -1.33
C LYS A 235 8.98 20.21 -0.94
N GLN A 236 10.16 19.88 -1.46
CA GLN A 236 11.31 20.78 -1.37
C GLN A 236 10.96 22.11 -2.07
N LYS A 237 10.80 23.18 -1.29
CA LYS A 237 10.89 24.55 -1.82
C LYS A 237 12.36 24.82 -2.13
N ASN A 238 12.72 24.72 -3.40
CA ASN A 238 13.98 25.26 -3.90
C ASN A 238 13.78 26.73 -4.23
N ASP A 239 14.26 27.62 -3.36
CA ASP A 239 14.60 28.99 -3.76
C ASP A 239 16.07 29.23 -3.41
N ILE A 240 16.86 29.49 -4.46
CA ILE A 240 18.29 29.77 -4.43
C ILE A 240 18.50 31.30 -4.33
N ASP A 241 19.51 31.66 -3.54
CA ASP A 241 20.27 32.94 -3.46
C ASP A 241 19.61 34.22 -2.92
N ASN A 242 19.97 34.60 -1.68
CA ASN A 242 21.16 35.45 -1.44
C ASN A 242 21.32 35.84 0.04
N ASN A 243 22.49 35.53 0.59
CA ASN A 243 23.34 36.32 1.49
C ASN A 243 22.69 37.29 2.52
N LEU A 244 22.92 37.01 3.81
CA LEU A 244 23.59 37.87 4.83
C LEU A 244 23.11 37.52 6.25
N ASN A 245 24.08 37.25 7.12
CA ASN A 245 24.05 37.28 8.59
C ASN A 245 22.91 36.52 9.30
N LYS A 246 23.25 35.37 9.90
CA LYS A 246 22.35 34.66 10.83
C LYS A 246 23.06 34.33 12.15
N GLU A 247 23.32 35.38 12.93
CA GLU A 247 23.09 35.32 14.36
C GLU A 247 21.95 36.29 14.65
N GLU A 248 20.71 35.80 14.55
CA GLU A 248 19.53 36.33 15.23
C GLU A 248 18.34 35.39 15.00
N SER A 249 17.84 34.82 16.11
CA SER A 249 16.46 34.37 16.34
C SER A 249 15.67 33.81 15.14
N GLN A 250 15.78 32.51 14.89
CA GLN A 250 14.66 31.75 14.32
C GLN A 250 13.87 31.19 15.49
N ALA A 251 12.83 31.91 15.91
CA ALA A 251 11.70 31.29 16.60
C ALA A 251 11.06 30.30 15.61
N GLY A 252 11.65 29.10 15.52
CA GLY A 252 11.07 28.00 14.79
C GLY A 252 9.73 27.64 15.44
N ASP A 253 8.73 27.35 14.64
CA ASP A 253 7.36 27.01 15.04
C ASP A 253 7.38 25.76 15.95
N VAL A 254 7.58 25.96 17.26
CA VAL A 254 7.61 24.90 18.27
C VAL A 254 6.18 24.48 18.58
N THR A 255 5.86 23.23 18.27
CA THR A 255 4.56 22.62 18.53
C THR A 255 4.63 21.79 19.81
N GLU A 256 3.62 21.91 20.68
CA GLU A 256 3.47 21.08 21.89
C GLU A 256 2.56 19.88 21.59
N TYR A 257 3.05 18.69 21.92
CA TYR A 257 2.34 17.42 21.84
C TYR A 257 2.14 16.87 23.26
N THR A 258 0.90 16.51 23.60
CA THR A 258 0.59 15.81 24.86
C THR A 258 0.48 14.32 24.59
N VAL A 259 1.34 13.51 25.19
CA VAL A 259 1.42 12.06 25.00
C VAL A 259 0.86 11.36 26.23
N LYS A 260 -0.24 10.63 26.09
CA LYS A 260 -0.78 9.72 27.11
C LYS A 260 -0.40 8.29 26.79
N VAL A 261 0.24 7.62 27.73
CA VAL A 261 0.71 6.24 27.58
C VAL A 261 -0.13 5.35 28.49
N TYR A 262 -0.76 4.32 27.92
CA TYR A 262 -1.61 3.38 28.64
C TYR A 262 -0.85 2.09 28.86
N THR A 263 -0.48 1.79 30.11
CA THR A 263 0.17 0.53 30.47
C THR A 263 -0.89 -0.49 30.84
N GLY A 264 -0.86 -1.68 30.23
CA GLY A 264 -1.93 -2.66 30.38
C GLY A 264 -2.07 -3.20 31.80
N ASP A 265 -3.25 -3.70 32.14
CA ASP A 265 -3.55 -4.28 33.46
C ASP A 265 -3.32 -5.81 33.49
N LYS A 266 -2.10 -6.25 33.16
CA LYS A 266 -1.69 -7.65 33.28
C LYS A 266 -0.58 -7.80 34.32
N ARG A 267 -0.47 -8.99 34.92
CA ARG A 267 0.60 -9.28 35.88
C ARG A 267 1.97 -9.09 35.19
N GLY A 268 2.81 -8.22 35.75
CA GLY A 268 4.12 -7.90 35.19
C GLY A 268 4.10 -6.95 33.98
N ALA A 269 3.01 -6.17 33.81
CA ALA A 269 2.89 -5.21 32.72
C ALA A 269 3.66 -3.91 32.92
N GLY A 270 3.98 -3.54 34.16
CA GLY A 270 4.70 -2.30 34.47
C GLY A 270 6.21 -2.43 34.31
N THR A 271 6.90 -1.32 34.10
CA THR A 271 8.36 -1.30 33.87
C THR A 271 9.04 -0.14 34.59
N ASP A 272 10.24 -0.41 35.12
CA ASP A 272 11.16 0.61 35.64
C ASP A 272 12.21 1.03 34.60
N ALA A 273 12.10 0.53 33.36
CA ALA A 273 13.02 0.85 32.27
C ALA A 273 12.77 2.26 31.73
N LYS A 274 13.80 2.85 31.11
CA LYS A 274 13.66 4.18 30.50
C LYS A 274 12.91 4.07 29.18
N VAL A 275 11.69 4.59 29.14
CA VAL A 275 10.85 4.62 27.93
C VAL A 275 11.21 5.82 27.05
N HIS A 276 11.31 5.59 25.75
CA HIS A 276 11.63 6.59 24.73
C HIS A 276 10.59 6.57 23.61
N ILE A 277 10.36 7.72 22.99
CA ILE A 277 9.43 7.88 21.87
C ILE A 277 10.01 8.78 20.77
N VAL A 278 9.68 8.47 19.51
CA VAL A 278 9.87 9.32 18.33
C VAL A 278 8.50 9.50 17.67
N LEU A 279 8.18 10.74 17.31
CA LEU A 279 6.94 11.08 16.62
C LEU A 279 7.22 11.24 15.12
N LEU A 280 6.45 10.55 14.28
CA LEU A 280 6.55 10.65 12.83
C LEU A 280 5.27 11.27 12.27
N GLY A 281 5.42 12.47 11.70
CA GLY A 281 4.34 13.15 10.99
C GLY A 281 4.72 13.40 9.53
N ASN A 282 3.75 13.81 8.73
CA ASN A 282 3.92 13.95 7.29
C ASN A 282 4.75 15.17 6.84
N GLU A 283 5.14 16.05 7.75
CA GLU A 283 6.01 17.21 7.47
C GLU A 283 7.43 17.00 8.03
N ASP A 284 7.58 16.27 9.14
CA ASP A 284 8.88 15.96 9.73
C ASP A 284 8.78 14.82 10.77
N LYS A 285 9.94 14.35 11.25
CA LYS A 285 10.04 13.49 12.43
C LYS A 285 10.69 14.23 13.59
N SER A 286 10.31 13.85 14.81
CA SER A 286 10.94 14.39 16.00
C SER A 286 12.31 13.76 16.27
N GLU A 287 13.04 14.37 17.19
CA GLU A 287 14.12 13.73 17.93
C GLU A 287 13.58 12.63 18.87
N VAL A 288 14.50 11.88 19.49
CA VAL A 288 14.17 10.86 20.49
C VAL A 288 13.89 11.55 21.82
N PHE A 289 12.68 11.38 22.35
CA PHE A 289 12.28 11.87 23.66
C PHE A 289 12.28 10.77 24.69
N GLN A 290 12.97 10.96 25.81
CA GLN A 290 12.82 10.10 26.98
C GLN A 290 11.61 10.55 27.81
N LEU A 291 10.64 9.68 28.01
CA LEU A 291 9.44 9.94 28.79
C LEU A 291 9.72 9.70 30.28
N SER A 292 10.20 10.72 30.99
CA SER A 292 10.68 10.59 32.38
C SER A 292 9.90 11.38 33.43
N GLN A 293 9.16 12.42 33.01
CA GLN A 293 8.42 13.31 33.91
C GLN A 293 6.92 13.22 33.60
N SER A 294 6.24 12.22 34.17
CA SER A 294 4.79 12.10 34.06
C SER A 294 4.12 13.21 34.87
N LEU A 295 3.03 13.75 34.33
CA LEU A 295 2.19 14.74 35.02
C LEU A 295 1.25 14.09 36.04
N ASP A 296 1.05 12.76 35.96
CA ASP A 296 0.07 12.03 36.75
C ASP A 296 0.70 11.27 37.93
N HIS A 297 1.91 10.70 37.74
CA HIS A 297 2.53 9.80 38.71
C HIS A 297 4.04 10.06 38.87
N GLN A 298 4.57 9.87 40.09
CA GLN A 298 6.02 9.93 40.35
C GLN A 298 6.78 8.72 39.79
N ASN A 299 6.16 7.54 39.79
CA ASN A 299 6.67 6.35 39.10
C ASN A 299 5.76 6.03 37.91
N PRO A 300 6.14 6.43 36.68
CA PRO A 300 5.34 6.19 35.49
C PRO A 300 5.48 4.76 34.97
N PHE A 301 4.60 4.37 34.05
CA PHE A 301 4.56 3.06 33.39
C PHE A 301 4.26 1.89 34.32
N GLU A 302 3.48 2.15 35.37
CA GLU A 302 2.99 1.14 36.28
C GLU A 302 1.80 0.38 35.70
N ARG A 303 1.65 -0.89 36.13
CA ARG A 303 0.55 -1.75 35.69
C ARG A 303 -0.81 -1.05 35.83
N GLY A 304 -1.59 -1.03 34.74
CA GLY A 304 -2.94 -0.47 34.72
C GLY A 304 -3.00 1.05 34.90
N LYS A 305 -1.87 1.75 34.77
CA LYS A 305 -1.80 3.21 34.87
C LYS A 305 -1.73 3.87 33.51
N VAL A 306 -2.15 5.13 33.51
CA VAL A 306 -2.05 6.05 32.38
C VAL A 306 -1.15 7.19 32.80
N ASP A 307 -0.15 7.49 31.97
CA ASP A 307 0.83 8.54 32.24
C ASP A 307 0.87 9.57 31.11
N THR A 308 0.78 10.83 31.48
CA THR A 308 0.76 11.97 30.55
C THR A 308 2.09 12.69 30.54
N PHE A 309 2.61 12.97 29.35
CA PHE A 309 3.86 13.69 29.11
C PHE A 309 3.64 14.84 28.14
N LYS A 310 4.45 15.89 28.26
CA LYS A 310 4.48 17.00 27.29
C LYS A 310 5.79 16.99 26.53
N ILE A 311 5.69 17.01 25.21
CA ILE A 311 6.82 17.06 24.27
C ILE A 311 6.70 18.36 23.48
N LYS A 312 7.82 19.08 23.36
CA LYS A 312 7.92 20.26 22.49
C LYS A 312 8.97 19.98 21.44
N THR A 313 8.58 20.05 20.17
CA THR A 313 9.48 19.84 19.03
C THR A 313 9.03 20.72 17.87
N LYS A 314 9.78 20.70 16.77
CA LYS A 314 9.38 21.33 15.52
C LYS A 314 8.03 20.79 15.05
N LYS A 315 7.32 21.56 14.24
CA LYS A 315 6.07 21.13 13.61
C LYS A 315 6.27 19.86 12.78
N LEU A 316 5.53 18.80 13.09
CA LEU A 316 5.69 17.49 12.45
C LEU A 316 4.62 17.20 11.38
N GLY A 317 3.61 18.06 11.24
CA GLY A 317 2.45 17.73 10.43
C GLY A 317 1.42 16.89 11.18
N ARG A 318 0.56 16.22 10.41
CA ARG A 318 -0.35 15.18 10.88
C ARG A 318 0.48 13.93 11.24
N LEU A 319 0.38 13.48 12.48
CA LEU A 319 1.05 12.27 12.95
C LEU A 319 0.46 11.01 12.28
N TYR A 320 1.32 10.16 11.76
CA TYR A 320 0.94 8.88 11.14
C TYR A 320 1.56 7.67 11.83
N SER A 321 2.68 7.85 12.55
CA SER A 321 3.36 6.77 13.25
C SER A 321 4.13 7.30 14.45
N ILE A 322 4.38 6.41 15.41
CA ILE A 322 5.35 6.61 16.49
C ILE A 322 6.29 5.42 16.56
N GLU A 323 7.51 5.67 16.99
CA GLU A 323 8.41 4.63 17.47
C GLU A 323 8.49 4.76 18.98
N ILE A 324 8.16 3.71 19.73
CA ILE A 324 8.21 3.72 21.20
C ILE A 324 8.91 2.48 21.72
N GLY A 325 9.79 2.62 22.71
CA GLY A 325 10.61 1.51 23.21
C GLY A 325 11.22 1.81 24.56
N HIS A 326 11.95 0.86 25.13
CA HIS A 326 12.64 1.04 26.41
C HIS A 326 14.06 0.45 26.41
N ASP A 327 14.90 0.91 27.33
CA ASP A 327 16.33 0.54 27.38
C ASP A 327 16.62 -0.83 28.03
N GLY A 328 15.58 -1.54 28.48
CA GLY A 328 15.70 -2.88 29.05
C GLY A 328 16.49 -2.97 30.37
N LYS A 329 16.68 -1.85 31.08
CA LYS A 329 17.34 -1.79 32.39
C LYS A 329 16.31 -1.73 33.52
N GLY A 330 16.72 -2.07 34.75
CA GLY A 330 15.84 -2.10 35.93
C GLY A 330 15.35 -3.50 36.31
N PHE A 331 14.71 -3.60 37.47
CA PHE A 331 14.01 -4.82 37.89
C PHE A 331 12.67 -4.88 37.12
N ALA A 332 12.21 -6.06 36.71
CA ALA A 332 10.99 -6.22 35.91
C ALA A 332 10.93 -5.35 34.63
N SER A 333 11.94 -5.45 33.76
CA SER A 333 12.01 -4.66 32.51
C SER A 333 10.95 -5.01 31.45
N GLY A 334 10.05 -5.96 31.70
CA GLY A 334 9.00 -6.31 30.76
C GLY A 334 7.92 -5.24 30.80
N TRP A 335 7.50 -4.74 29.64
CA TRP A 335 6.49 -3.68 29.58
C TRP A 335 5.35 -4.07 28.67
N PHE A 336 4.11 -4.07 29.16
CA PHE A 336 2.95 -4.29 28.30
C PHE A 336 2.28 -2.95 27.98
N LEU A 337 2.51 -2.47 26.76
CA LEU A 337 1.91 -1.24 26.25
C LEU A 337 0.54 -1.55 25.65
N GLU A 338 -0.51 -0.92 26.16
CA GLU A 338 -1.87 -1.06 25.64
C GLU A 338 -2.07 -0.16 24.41
N LYS A 339 -1.89 1.16 24.59
CA LYS A 339 -1.99 2.17 23.53
C LYS A 339 -1.25 3.46 23.92
N VAL A 340 -1.04 4.32 22.94
CA VAL A 340 -0.57 5.71 23.12
C VAL A 340 -1.56 6.65 22.46
N GLU A 341 -1.95 7.70 23.16
CA GLU A 341 -2.76 8.80 22.60
C GLU A 341 -1.92 10.07 22.56
N ILE A 342 -1.96 10.78 21.44
CA ILE A 342 -1.17 12.01 21.26
C ILE A 342 -2.09 13.13 20.82
N THR A 343 -2.12 14.21 21.59
CA THR A 343 -2.82 15.44 21.26
C THR A 343 -1.85 16.45 20.65
N ASP A 344 -2.07 16.83 19.39
CA ASP A 344 -1.43 17.98 18.75
C ASP A 344 -2.31 19.22 19.03
N ALA A 345 -1.85 20.07 19.94
CA ALA A 345 -2.58 21.26 20.35
C ALA A 345 -2.68 22.31 19.22
N ALA A 346 -1.70 22.36 18.31
CA ALA A 346 -1.72 23.30 17.19
C ALA A 346 -2.74 22.90 16.12
N ARG A 347 -3.06 21.61 16.02
CA ARG A 347 -4.03 21.06 15.05
C ARG A 347 -5.36 20.64 15.66
N ASN A 348 -5.56 20.88 16.95
CA ASN A 348 -6.77 20.46 17.67
C ASN A 348 -7.11 18.98 17.39
N SER A 349 -6.10 18.10 17.35
CA SER A 349 -6.22 16.72 16.86
C SER A 349 -5.66 15.73 17.88
N VAL A 350 -6.38 14.62 18.07
CA VAL A 350 -5.94 13.49 18.89
C VAL A 350 -5.69 12.28 17.98
N TYR A 351 -4.54 11.64 18.18
CA TYR A 351 -4.06 10.48 17.44
C TYR A 351 -3.96 9.27 18.37
N CYS A 352 -4.55 8.14 18.00
CA CYS A 352 -4.50 6.93 18.82
C CYS A 352 -3.67 5.84 18.15
N PHE A 353 -2.70 5.29 18.87
CA PHE A 353 -1.77 4.24 18.44
C PHE A 353 -1.96 3.00 19.33
N ASN A 354 -2.64 1.97 18.82
CA ASN A 354 -2.86 0.74 19.59
C ASN A 354 -1.66 -0.19 19.51
N CYS A 355 -1.30 -0.83 20.62
CA CYS A 355 -0.19 -1.78 20.71
C CYS A 355 -0.66 -3.16 21.20
N ASN A 356 -1.20 -3.24 22.42
CA ASN A 356 -1.70 -4.44 23.07
C ASN A 356 -0.71 -5.63 23.11
N ARG A 357 0.59 -5.35 23.27
CA ARG A 357 1.64 -6.39 23.38
C ARG A 357 2.76 -5.98 24.33
N SER A 358 3.55 -6.96 24.75
CA SER A 358 4.81 -6.71 25.43
C SER A 358 5.79 -6.02 24.47
N VAL A 359 6.44 -4.97 24.96
CA VAL A 359 7.53 -4.27 24.30
C VAL A 359 8.81 -4.87 24.88
N ASP A 360 9.63 -5.47 24.01
CA ASP A 360 10.96 -5.96 24.37
C ASP A 360 12.02 -4.86 24.12
N LYS A 361 13.30 -5.13 24.38
CA LYS A 361 14.42 -4.18 24.46
C LYS A 361 14.76 -3.38 23.17
N PHE A 362 13.80 -2.85 22.41
CA PHE A 362 14.02 -1.99 21.23
C PHE A 362 12.80 -1.09 20.99
N PHE A 363 12.92 -0.14 20.06
CA PHE A 363 11.78 0.63 19.58
C PHE A 363 10.85 -0.25 18.76
N ILE A 364 9.56 -0.23 19.06
CA ILE A 364 8.50 -0.75 18.20
C ILE A 364 7.83 0.40 17.45
N THR A 365 7.52 0.18 16.17
CA THR A 365 6.76 1.15 15.38
C THR A 365 5.26 0.88 15.50
N LEU A 366 4.51 1.89 15.93
CA LEU A 366 3.05 1.89 15.95
C LEU A 366 2.52 2.90 14.94
N TYR A 367 1.39 2.61 14.32
CA TYR A 367 0.75 3.48 13.34
C TYR A 367 -0.57 4.02 13.89
N THR A 368 -0.95 5.23 13.48
CA THR A 368 -2.20 5.85 13.92
C THR A 368 -3.37 4.98 13.46
N VAL A 369 -4.19 4.49 14.39
CA VAL A 369 -5.39 3.70 14.10
C VAL A 369 -6.56 4.63 13.75
N PHE A 370 -6.69 5.75 14.46
CA PHE A 370 -7.69 6.78 14.19
C PHE A 370 -7.20 8.14 14.69
N SER A 371 -7.70 9.20 14.05
CA SER A 371 -7.47 10.59 14.47
C SER A 371 -8.79 11.35 14.49
N PHE A 372 -9.02 12.15 15.52
CA PHE A 372 -10.27 12.91 15.69
C PHE A 372 -9.99 14.31 16.25
N PRO A 373 -10.88 15.29 16.03
CA PRO A 373 -10.79 16.60 16.66
C PRO A 373 -10.79 16.49 18.19
N GLN A 374 -9.94 17.29 18.85
CA GLN A 374 -9.80 17.28 20.31
C GLN A 374 -11.09 17.68 21.04
N GLU A 375 -11.98 18.44 20.40
CA GLU A 375 -13.30 18.80 20.93
C GLU A 375 -14.21 17.59 21.19
N LEU A 376 -13.93 16.43 20.61
CA LEU A 376 -14.69 15.19 20.81
C LEU A 376 -14.15 14.31 21.95
N VAL A 377 -13.14 14.76 22.70
CA VAL A 377 -12.50 13.99 23.78
C VAL A 377 -13.29 14.06 25.10
N GLU A 378 -14.23 15.00 25.24
CA GLU A 378 -15.09 15.14 26.43
C GLU A 378 -16.56 14.81 26.11
N VAL A 379 -16.92 13.52 26.17
CA VAL A 379 -18.29 13.04 26.45
C VAL A 379 -18.22 11.80 27.34
#